data_AF-A0A2V6CB87-F1
#
_entry.id   AF-A0A2V6CB87-F1
#
_cell.length_a   1.000
_cell.length_b   1.000
_cell.length_c   1.000
_cell.angle_alpha   90.00
_cell.angle_beta   90.00
_cell.angle_gamma   90.00
#
_symmetry.space_group_name_H-M   'P 1'
#
loop_
_entity.id
_entity.type
_entity.pdbx_description
1 polymer ?
#
loop_
_entity_poly.entity_id
_entity_poly.type
_entity_poly.pdbx_seq_one_letter_code
_entity_poly.pdbx_strand_id
1 'polypeptide(L)' 'KRFKITARGKVLGSHAGRRHLLAGKNPKRRRRLGKRMIVDKTDAYRIIQNLPFSH' A
#
# COMPACT_ATOMS: atom_id res chain seq x y z
N LYS A 1 -6.32 -8.72 -3.52
CA LYS A 1 -7.15 -7.52 -3.21
C LYS A 1 -6.38 -6.38 -2.52
N ARG A 2 -5.57 -6.64 -1.47
CA ARG A 2 -4.83 -5.59 -0.73
C ARG A 2 -3.65 -4.99 -1.50
N PHE A 3 -2.96 -5.83 -2.26
CA PHE A 3 -1.83 -5.44 -3.10
C PHE A 3 -2.21 -5.46 -4.57
N LYS A 4 -1.63 -4.57 -5.36
CA LYS A 4 -1.74 -4.53 -6.82
C LYS A 4 -0.34 -4.50 -7.42
N ILE A 5 -0.06 -5.37 -8.39
CA ILE A 5 1.17 -5.30 -9.17
C ILE A 5 0.94 -4.35 -10.34
N THR A 6 1.88 -3.44 -10.55
CA THR A 6 1.90 -2.55 -11.72
C THR A 6 2.44 -3.30 -12.94
N ALA A 7 2.20 -2.78 -14.15
CA ALA A 7 2.76 -3.37 -15.38
C ALA A 7 4.30 -3.50 -15.36
N ARG A 8 4.99 -2.68 -14.56
CA ARG A 8 6.46 -2.74 -14.38
C ARG A 8 6.89 -3.63 -13.21
N GLY A 9 6.00 -4.40 -12.59
CA GLY A 9 6.31 -5.33 -11.50
C GLY A 9 6.38 -4.72 -10.09
N LYS A 10 6.18 -3.40 -9.93
CA LYS A 10 6.15 -2.78 -8.58
C LYS A 10 4.88 -3.16 -7.83
N VAL A 11 5.03 -3.48 -6.54
CA VAL A 11 3.93 -3.80 -5.63
C VAL A 11 3.37 -2.53 -4.99
N LEU A 12 2.09 -2.25 -5.22
CA LEU A 12 1.35 -1.15 -4.59
C LEU A 12 0.52 -1.64 -3.41
N GLY A 13 0.49 -0.84 -2.34
CA GLY A 13 -0.35 -1.03 -1.17
C GLY A 13 -1.01 0.28 -0.68
N SER A 14 -1.85 0.18 0.35
CA SER A 14 -2.43 1.33 1.03
C SER A 14 -1.71 1.60 2.34
N HIS A 15 -1.61 2.87 2.74
CA HIS A 15 -1.09 3.22 4.05
C HIS A 15 -2.04 2.79 5.18
N ALA A 16 -1.48 2.37 6.31
CA ALA A 16 -2.23 2.04 7.51
C ALA A 16 -2.67 3.30 8.30
N GLY A 17 -3.75 3.19 9.08
CA GLY A 17 -4.15 4.21 10.06
C GLY A 17 -5.08 5.33 9.54
N ARG A 18 -5.69 5.16 8.36
CA ARG A 18 -6.70 6.11 7.81
C ARG A 18 -8.13 5.89 8.37
N ARG A 19 -8.41 4.74 9.00
CA ARG A 19 -9.80 4.29 9.25
C ARG A 19 -10.55 5.05 10.34
N HIS A 20 -9.90 5.39 11.45
CA HIS A 20 -10.52 6.03 12.62
C HIS A 20 -9.58 7.06 13.26
N LEU A 21 -10.10 7.85 14.21
CA LEU A 21 -9.38 8.92 14.91
C LEU A 21 -8.75 9.94 13.93
N LEU A 22 -9.52 10.36 12.94
CA LEU A 22 -9.06 11.32 11.94
C LEU A 22 -9.03 12.75 12.48
N ALA A 23 -9.87 13.06 13.46
CA ALA A 23 -9.94 14.37 14.11
C ALA A 23 -8.56 14.83 14.63
N GLY A 24 -7.86 13.96 15.37
CA GLY A 24 -6.51 14.26 15.89
C GLY A 24 -5.36 14.09 14.90
N LYS A 25 -5.61 13.82 13.61
CA LYS A 25 -4.56 13.67 12.60
C LYS A 25 -4.47 14.92 11.73
N ASN A 26 -3.28 15.50 11.59
CA ASN A 26 -3.06 16.67 10.74
C ASN A 26 -3.58 16.46 9.31
N PRO A 27 -4.17 17.49 8.65
CA PRO A 27 -4.69 17.38 7.28
C PRO A 27 -3.67 16.83 6.26
N LYS A 28 -2.40 17.23 6.38
CA LYS A 28 -1.29 16.73 5.55
C LYS A 28 -1.11 15.22 5.70
N ARG A 29 -1.11 14.71 6.94
CA ARG A 29 -1.00 13.27 7.24
C ARG A 29 -2.20 12.52 6.69
N ARG A 30 -3.40 13.05 6.91
CA ARG A 30 -4.66 12.50 6.38
C ARG A 30 -4.61 12.34 4.86
N ARG A 31 -4.16 13.36 4.12
CA ARG A 31 -3.99 13.31 2.66
C ARG A 31 -2.98 12.25 2.23
N ARG A 32 -1.83 12.15 2.91
CA ARG A 32 -0.81 11.14 2.62
C ARG A 32 -1.37 9.72 2.79
N LEU A 33 -2.05 9.46 3.91
CA LEU A 33 -2.61 8.14 4.23
C LEU A 33 -3.68 7.65 3.23
N GLY A 34 -4.29 8.55 2.45
CA GLY A 34 -5.26 8.19 1.41
C GLY A 34 -4.63 7.82 0.06
N LYS A 35 -3.33 8.09 -0.14
CA LYS A 35 -2.63 7.76 -1.37
C LYS A 35 -2.13 6.31 -1.35
N ARG A 36 -1.94 5.73 -2.53
CA ARG A 36 -1.25 4.44 -2.68
C ARG A 36 0.24 4.64 -2.44
N MET A 37 0.86 3.66 -1.82
CA MET A 37 2.30 3.59 -1.62
C MET A 37 2.90 2.41 -2.37
N ILE A 38 4.19 2.55 -2.70
CA ILE A 38 5.01 1.42 -3.14
C ILE A 38 5.47 0.70 -1.87
N VAL A 39 5.31 -0.62 -1.85
CA VAL A 39 5.78 -1.46 -0.75
C VAL A 39 7.31 -1.52 -0.77
N ASP A 40 7.93 -1.61 0.40
CA ASP A 40 9.38 -1.75 0.49
C ASP A 40 9.87 -3.01 -0.24
N LYS A 41 11.10 -2.94 -0.76
CA LYS A 41 11.70 -4.05 -1.52
C LYS A 41 11.84 -5.30 -0.66
N THR A 42 12.05 -5.17 0.66
CA THR A 42 12.20 -6.30 1.58
C THR A 42 10.97 -7.20 1.61
N ASP A 43 9.78 -6.62 1.49
CA ASP A 43 8.50 -7.35 1.58
C ASP A 43 7.94 -7.71 0.21
N ALA A 44 8.38 -7.02 -0.84
CA ALA A 44 7.93 -7.24 -2.21
C ALA A 44 8.08 -8.71 -2.63
N TYR A 45 9.22 -9.34 -2.33
CA TYR A 45 9.47 -10.75 -2.67
C TYR A 45 8.41 -11.68 -2.06
N ARG A 46 8.17 -11.56 -0.75
CA ARG A 46 7.17 -12.38 -0.04
C ARG A 46 5.77 -12.19 -0.60
N ILE A 47 5.41 -10.94 -0.91
CA ILE A 47 4.08 -10.61 -1.44
C ILE A 47 3.86 -11.22 -2.84
N ILE A 48 4.86 -11.17 -3.71
CA ILE A 48 4.76 -11.70 -5.07
C ILE A 48 4.60 -13.23 -5.04
N GLN A 49 5.37 -13.94 -4.20
CA GLN A 49 5.25 -15.40 -4.06
C GLN A 49 3.85 -15.84 -3.60
N ASN A 50 3.18 -15.02 -2.80
CA ASN A 50 1.81 -15.29 -2.33
C ASN A 50 0.72 -14.83 -3.32
N LEU A 51 1.08 -14.30 -4.50
CA LEU A 51 0.15 -13.83 -5.54
C LEU A 51 0.44 -14.50 -6.90
N PRO A 52 0.29 -15.84 -7.00
CA PRO A 52 0.74 -16.63 -8.17
C PRO A 52 0.00 -16.31 -9.48
N PHE A 53 -1.19 -15.70 -9.42
CA PHE A 53 -2.03 -15.41 -10.60
C PHE A 53 -2.13 -13.91 -10.92
N SER A 54 -1.22 -13.09 -10.42
CA SER A 54 -1.31 -11.62 -10.52
C SER A 54 -0.48 -10.98 -11.64
N HIS A 55 -0.07 -11.80 -12.60
CA HIS A 55 0.63 -11.41 -13.83
C HIS A 55 -0.34 -10.93 -14.90
#